data_AF-X6M737-F1
#
_entry.id   AF-X6M737-F1
#
_cell.length_a   1.000
_cell.length_b   1.000
_cell.length_c   1.000
_cell.angle_alpha   90.00
_cell.angle_beta   90.00
_cell.angle_gamma   90.00
#
_symmetry.space_group_name_H-M   'P 1'
#
loop_
_entity.id
_entity.type
_entity.pdbx_description
1 polymer ?
#
loop_
_entity_poly.entity_id
_entity_poly.type
_entity_poly.pdbx_seq_one_letter_code
_entity_poly.pdbx_strand_id
1 'polypeptide(L)'
;MSVEWNSITKTEKTDQREEKYMTRTYNKNYFKCKNPCILLKMVEFDIDTSNDKLSEGIQNKIEQDKYKKEMEALIRLFGDKIEDENELKKEMEQNNGNVTLVIEKMVSNLLRQNEMEEIKHVEENADKLKKDVNTGYTGEYGPGINLQGYCTNETCLASKGKLLVWINEEFKDISIIPNKVSYHCPDCEQLTVTSVIKVMFFNSEHSIYASNGLAHINDNNYQCTYSLESELSYKLKANKIIQHAITLQDLINRSEAAMISNEIINLVNELEQYSIIVAKPSKIKDMNRLLEKIKIDYDDNFNRVFDIGRFTILCDNDTKLRTAVEVMKKAEKFNLIVSEDKDFFEKQSKTHHRFHNIKLYVPKYDLTLKKFTTLQEYTIIENPKLSHLFYEHIRAWKSKNIEEDNLKQASNETLKNINDIICEWIDDKEIQRLANRYKSHSDIGILKPSQLFKKNEEEINNNIFLKIIQFVYEQLCNFKPNKEKGKAIYVILYEYYEKYIIGIKNIAKSRKKEIEEDINILQALKTYIPLQMVMIIKSKKYLIVKNILLNF
;
A
#
# COMPACT_ATOMS: atom_id res chain seq x y z
N MET A 1 48.66 -19.94 32.45
CA MET A 1 49.76 -20.08 31.47
C MET A 1 49.18 -19.64 30.12
N SER A 2 48.97 -18.36 29.80
CA SER A 2 49.61 -17.08 30.23
C SER A 2 51.06 -16.88 29.76
N VAL A 3 51.50 -15.62 29.67
CA VAL A 3 52.64 -15.08 28.90
C VAL A 3 52.26 -14.94 27.40
N GLU A 4 51.90 -13.77 26.86
CA GLU A 4 52.64 -12.50 26.62
C GLU A 4 53.48 -12.53 25.32
N TRP A 5 53.09 -11.72 24.31
CA TRP A 5 53.55 -10.34 24.05
C TRP A 5 55.02 -10.25 23.59
N ASN A 6 55.21 -9.71 22.39
CA ASN A 6 56.47 -9.08 21.99
C ASN A 6 56.24 -8.05 20.87
N SER A 7 57.00 -6.97 20.88
CA SER A 7 56.77 -5.78 20.05
C SER A 7 58.08 -5.16 19.56
N ILE A 8 58.13 -4.71 18.30
CA ILE A 8 59.13 -3.78 17.72
C ILE A 8 58.48 -3.28 16.40
N THR A 9 58.00 -2.05 16.25
CA THR A 9 58.64 -0.71 16.21
C THR A 9 59.55 -0.45 15.00
N LYS A 10 59.18 0.51 14.12
CA LYS A 10 59.87 1.82 13.97
C LYS A 10 59.35 2.73 12.82
N THR A 11 59.14 4.02 13.15
CA THR A 11 59.45 5.29 12.41
C THR A 11 59.18 5.44 10.90
N GLU A 12 58.78 6.58 10.32
CA GLU A 12 58.63 8.02 10.72
C GLU A 12 57.74 8.73 9.63
N LYS A 13 57.44 10.05 9.54
CA LYS A 13 57.74 11.35 10.21
C LYS A 13 56.47 12.26 10.04
N THR A 14 56.11 13.16 10.97
CA THR A 14 56.25 14.65 10.97
C THR A 14 55.81 15.40 9.67
N ASP A 15 55.19 16.60 9.69
CA ASP A 15 55.27 17.71 10.67
C ASP A 15 53.97 18.58 10.84
N GLN A 16 53.81 19.16 12.05
CA GLN A 16 53.32 20.52 12.43
C GLN A 16 51.90 21.02 12.02
N ARG A 17 50.99 21.39 12.95
CA ARG A 17 50.78 22.67 13.73
C ARG A 17 50.15 23.81 12.90
N GLU A 18 49.25 24.69 13.38
CA GLU A 18 48.69 25.07 14.72
C GLU A 18 47.15 25.32 14.60
N GLU A 19 46.30 25.22 15.64
CA GLU A 19 45.72 26.33 16.48
C GLU A 19 45.34 27.64 15.75
N LYS A 20 44.24 28.40 16.03
CA LYS A 20 43.25 28.49 17.15
C LYS A 20 42.05 29.42 16.73
N TYR A 21 40.81 29.22 17.23
CA TYR A 21 39.64 30.18 17.32
C TYR A 21 39.18 31.00 16.06
N MET A 22 37.98 31.63 15.94
CA MET A 22 36.57 31.33 16.28
C MET A 22 35.63 32.31 15.49
N THR A 23 34.42 31.86 15.11
CA THR A 23 33.20 32.63 14.73
C THR A 23 33.22 33.95 13.92
N ARG A 24 32.58 33.86 12.73
CA ARG A 24 31.44 34.68 12.22
C ARG A 24 31.47 36.24 12.24
N THR A 25 31.11 36.80 11.08
CA THR A 25 29.90 37.64 10.95
C THR A 25 29.33 37.58 9.52
N TYR A 26 28.07 37.94 9.33
CA TYR A 26 27.36 37.97 8.03
C TYR A 26 26.84 39.39 7.78
N ASN A 27 26.64 39.81 6.53
CA ASN A 27 26.02 41.10 6.22
C ASN A 27 25.01 40.96 5.04
N LYS A 28 23.97 41.81 4.98
CA LYS A 28 22.81 41.63 4.08
C LYS A 28 22.05 42.94 3.82
N ASN A 29 21.67 43.20 2.57
CA ASN A 29 20.69 44.23 2.13
C ASN A 29 19.91 43.66 0.92
N TYR A 30 18.56 43.59 0.89
CA TYR A 30 17.52 44.65 0.73
C TYR A 30 17.44 45.24 -0.70
N PHE A 31 16.30 45.44 -1.39
CA PHE A 31 14.83 45.29 -1.12
C PHE A 31 14.16 44.42 -2.24
N LYS A 32 12.87 44.39 -2.65
CA LYS A 32 11.51 44.97 -2.33
C LYS A 32 10.49 44.01 -3.02
N CYS A 33 9.39 43.47 -2.47
CA CYS A 33 8.19 43.98 -1.76
C CYS A 33 6.99 44.43 -2.65
N LYS A 34 5.87 43.70 -2.54
CA LYS A 34 4.47 44.18 -2.59
C LYS A 34 3.65 43.35 -1.56
N ASN A 35 2.56 43.91 -1.04
CA ASN A 35 2.01 43.64 0.30
C ASN A 35 0.45 43.69 0.27
N PRO A 36 -0.34 43.43 1.34
CA PRO A 36 -0.15 43.99 2.70
C PRO A 36 -0.32 43.02 3.90
N CYS A 37 0.72 42.98 4.74
CA CYS A 37 0.69 43.13 6.22
C CYS A 37 -0.09 42.10 7.06
N ILE A 38 0.39 41.70 8.24
CA ILE A 38 1.32 42.40 9.15
C ILE A 38 2.73 41.78 9.15
N LEU A 39 3.75 42.65 9.15
CA LEU A 39 5.10 42.26 9.58
C LEU A 39 5.25 42.60 11.06
N LEU A 40 5.80 41.66 11.84
CA LEU A 40 6.67 42.02 12.96
C LEU A 40 8.08 41.53 12.67
N LYS A 41 8.96 42.51 12.45
CA LYS A 41 10.41 42.34 12.34
C LYS A 41 11.05 43.61 12.91
N MET A 42 12.27 43.46 13.43
CA MET A 42 12.85 44.36 14.45
C MET A 42 12.11 44.16 15.80
N VAL A 43 12.80 44.06 16.93
CA VAL A 43 14.15 44.55 17.23
C VAL A 43 15.08 43.41 17.69
N GLU A 44 16.25 43.25 17.07
CA GLU A 44 17.40 42.69 17.79
C GLU A 44 17.90 43.80 18.72
N PHE A 45 17.78 43.59 20.03
CA PHE A 45 18.27 44.55 21.03
C PHE A 45 19.74 44.23 21.28
N ASP A 46 20.63 45.07 20.74
CA ASP A 46 22.01 45.12 21.22
C ASP A 46 21.99 45.60 22.69
N ILE A 47 22.10 44.66 23.62
CA ILE A 47 22.32 44.97 25.04
C ILE A 47 23.83 45.06 25.24
N ASP A 48 24.34 46.28 25.14
CA ASP A 48 25.75 46.61 25.29
C ASP A 48 26.19 46.43 26.76
N THR A 49 26.62 45.22 27.13
CA THR A 49 27.04 44.87 28.50
C THR A 49 28.44 45.43 28.81
N SER A 50 28.50 46.73 29.03
CA SER A 50 29.71 47.43 29.46
C SER A 50 29.92 47.36 30.99
N ASN A 51 31.18 47.09 31.33
CA ASN A 51 31.91 47.40 32.55
C ASN A 51 31.72 46.61 33.87
N ASP A 52 32.90 46.14 34.32
CA ASP A 52 33.48 46.24 35.66
C ASP A 52 33.03 45.35 36.83
N LYS A 53 34.07 44.78 37.46
CA LYS A 53 34.03 44.20 38.79
C LYS A 53 34.14 45.33 39.82
N LEU A 54 33.24 45.39 40.80
CA LEU A 54 33.61 45.63 42.21
C LEU A 54 32.44 45.40 43.20
N SER A 55 32.74 44.63 44.25
CA SER A 55 32.11 44.61 45.59
C SER A 55 30.58 44.68 45.73
N GLU A 56 30.02 43.52 46.06
CA GLU A 56 28.80 43.21 46.83
C GLU A 56 28.15 44.35 47.67
N GLY A 57 26.83 44.54 47.53
CA GLY A 57 25.99 45.20 48.55
C GLY A 57 24.69 45.85 48.02
N ILE A 58 23.56 45.57 48.69
CA ILE A 58 22.23 46.20 48.54
C ILE A 58 21.48 45.85 47.23
N GLN A 59 20.45 45.00 47.31
CA GLN A 59 19.91 44.31 46.12
C GLN A 59 18.38 44.45 45.87
N ASN A 60 17.57 44.59 46.93
CA ASN A 60 16.09 44.40 46.88
C ASN A 60 15.26 45.52 46.20
N LYS A 61 15.84 46.34 45.32
CA LYS A 61 15.08 47.35 44.54
C LYS A 61 15.42 47.44 43.06
N ILE A 62 16.34 46.59 42.58
CA ILE A 62 16.81 46.59 41.18
C ILE A 62 16.17 45.45 40.37
N GLU A 63 15.74 44.36 41.00
CA GLU A 63 15.25 43.16 40.29
C GLU A 63 13.89 43.33 39.60
N GLN A 64 13.07 44.33 39.97
CA GLN A 64 11.70 44.44 39.47
C GLN A 64 11.58 44.84 37.98
N ASP A 65 12.56 45.54 37.40
CA ASP A 65 12.55 45.96 35.98
C ASP A 65 13.41 45.05 35.06
N LYS A 66 13.96 43.95 35.58
CA LYS A 66 15.04 43.15 34.97
C LYS A 66 14.76 42.59 33.56
N TYR A 67 13.50 42.41 33.17
CA TYR A 67 13.06 41.80 31.90
C TYR A 67 12.04 42.66 31.12
N LYS A 68 12.03 43.97 31.40
CA LYS A 68 10.97 44.88 30.95
C LYS A 68 10.85 45.00 29.43
N LYS A 69 11.98 45.18 28.73
CA LYS A 69 12.01 45.37 27.26
C LYS A 69 11.58 44.11 26.53
N GLU A 70 11.95 42.96 27.08
CA GLU A 70 11.64 41.63 26.60
C GLU A 70 10.14 41.34 26.74
N MET A 71 9.55 41.69 27.89
CA MET A 71 8.10 41.63 28.09
C MET A 71 7.34 42.57 27.15
N GLU A 72 7.75 43.85 27.03
CA GLU A 72 7.15 44.81 26.11
C GLU A 72 7.20 44.33 24.65
N ALA A 73 8.28 43.64 24.25
CA ALA A 73 8.39 43.02 22.93
C ALA A 73 7.46 41.80 22.75
N LEU A 74 7.31 40.95 23.76
CA LEU A 74 6.41 39.78 23.72
C LEU A 74 4.93 40.19 23.71
N ILE A 75 4.54 41.16 24.53
CA ILE A 75 3.19 41.75 24.53
C ILE A 75 2.89 42.37 23.17
N ARG A 76 3.88 42.97 22.50
CA ARG A 76 3.73 43.48 21.13
C ARG A 76 3.61 42.40 20.05
N LEU A 77 4.13 41.19 20.29
CA LEU A 77 4.09 40.05 19.37
C LEU A 77 2.84 39.17 19.51
N PHE A 78 2.29 39.05 20.74
CA PHE A 78 1.21 38.13 21.09
C PHE A 78 0.07 38.81 21.89
N GLY A 79 -0.09 40.14 21.77
CA GLY A 79 -0.92 40.94 22.67
C GLY A 79 -2.42 40.62 22.69
N ASP A 80 -2.97 39.99 21.65
CA ASP A 80 -4.34 39.46 21.63
C ASP A 80 -4.49 38.08 22.29
N LYS A 81 -3.39 37.51 22.82
CA LYS A 81 -3.28 36.19 23.45
C LYS A 81 -2.61 36.18 24.83
N ILE A 82 -2.21 37.33 25.36
CA ILE A 82 -1.64 37.48 26.70
C ILE A 82 -2.65 38.24 27.57
N GLU A 83 -3.37 37.52 28.43
CA GLU A 83 -4.45 38.07 29.25
C GLU A 83 -3.96 38.75 30.55
N ASP A 84 -2.79 38.34 31.07
CA ASP A 84 -2.15 38.94 32.26
C ASP A 84 -0.63 39.09 32.08
N GLU A 85 -0.15 40.33 32.17
CA GLU A 85 1.29 40.65 32.14
C GLU A 85 2.06 40.04 33.33
N ASN A 86 1.40 39.79 34.46
CA ASN A 86 2.02 39.19 35.64
C ASN A 86 2.30 37.70 35.45
N GLU A 87 1.49 36.99 34.66
CA GLU A 87 1.80 35.60 34.28
C GLU A 87 3.00 35.56 33.33
N LEU A 88 3.02 36.40 32.28
CA LEU A 88 4.20 36.57 31.42
C LEU A 88 5.46 36.89 32.23
N LYS A 89 5.38 37.80 33.20
CA LYS A 89 6.51 38.13 34.09
C LYS A 89 7.01 36.91 34.84
N LYS A 90 6.10 36.12 35.41
CA LYS A 90 6.40 34.89 36.15
C LYS A 90 7.01 33.82 35.22
N GLU A 91 6.56 33.71 33.98
CA GLU A 91 7.20 32.81 32.99
C GLU A 91 8.62 33.28 32.63
N MET A 92 8.83 34.58 32.45
CA MET A 92 10.16 35.17 32.22
C MET A 92 11.09 34.91 33.41
N GLU A 93 10.64 35.14 34.64
CA GLU A 93 11.40 34.86 35.87
C GLU A 93 11.72 33.37 36.01
N GLN A 94 10.75 32.46 35.78
CA GLN A 94 10.95 31.01 35.82
C GLN A 94 11.97 30.52 34.77
N ASN A 95 12.02 31.16 33.60
CA ASN A 95 12.98 30.85 32.54
C ASN A 95 14.26 31.71 32.63
N ASN A 96 14.50 32.41 33.76
CA ASN A 96 15.63 33.31 34.01
C ASN A 96 15.84 34.43 32.97
N GLY A 97 14.79 34.78 32.23
CA GLY A 97 14.81 35.76 31.13
C GLY A 97 14.94 35.16 29.73
N ASN A 98 14.94 33.82 29.58
CA ASN A 98 15.05 33.18 28.27
C ASN A 98 13.74 33.32 27.46
N VAL A 99 13.66 34.42 26.71
CA VAL A 99 12.58 34.77 25.78
C VAL A 99 12.21 33.62 24.84
N THR A 100 13.19 32.85 24.35
CA THR A 100 12.94 31.74 23.42
C THR A 100 12.10 30.65 24.06
N LEU A 101 12.41 30.25 25.30
CA LEU A 101 11.64 29.24 26.02
C LEU A 101 10.21 29.72 26.35
N VAL A 102 10.04 31.02 26.62
CA VAL A 102 8.71 31.61 26.83
C VAL A 102 7.91 31.63 25.52
N ILE A 103 8.52 31.99 24.38
CA ILE A 103 7.88 31.90 23.06
C ILE A 103 7.51 30.45 22.72
N GLU A 104 8.43 29.50 22.90
CA GLU A 104 8.16 28.08 22.65
C GLU A 104 7.00 27.56 23.52
N LYS A 105 6.95 27.97 24.79
CA LYS A 105 5.85 27.64 25.71
C LYS A 105 4.52 28.28 25.28
N MET A 106 4.51 29.56 24.91
CA MET A 106 3.31 30.26 24.43
C MET A 106 2.78 29.67 23.13
N VAL A 107 3.65 29.38 22.15
CA VAL A 107 3.27 28.68 20.92
C VAL A 107 2.77 27.26 21.21
N SER A 108 3.40 26.52 22.13
CA SER A 108 2.91 25.20 22.56
C SER A 108 1.57 25.26 23.29
N ASN A 109 1.22 26.38 23.92
CA ASN A 109 -0.08 26.58 24.55
C ASN A 109 -1.15 26.92 23.51
N LEU A 110 -0.84 27.80 22.55
CA LEU A 110 -1.74 28.16 21.44
C LEU A 110 -2.08 26.94 20.56
N LEU A 111 -1.10 26.09 20.25
CA LEU A 111 -1.33 24.83 19.54
C LEU A 111 -2.28 23.92 20.31
N ARG A 112 -2.07 23.75 21.63
CA ARG A 112 -2.94 22.93 22.49
C ARG A 112 -4.33 23.53 22.72
N GLN A 113 -4.48 24.85 22.69
CA GLN A 113 -5.79 25.49 22.70
C GLN A 113 -6.57 25.20 21.42
N ASN A 114 -5.94 25.32 20.25
CA ASN A 114 -6.56 24.94 18.98
C ASN A 114 -6.91 23.45 18.94
N GLU A 115 -6.01 22.57 19.40
CA GLU A 115 -6.29 21.13 19.56
C GLU A 115 -7.48 20.87 20.50
N MET A 116 -7.61 21.61 21.61
CA MET A 116 -8.75 21.45 22.52
C MET A 116 -10.07 22.01 21.97
N GLU A 117 -10.04 23.04 21.12
CA GLU A 117 -11.24 23.54 20.44
C GLU A 117 -11.68 22.59 19.31
N GLU A 118 -10.75 22.03 18.53
CA GLU A 118 -11.04 20.93 17.60
C GLU A 118 -11.55 19.69 18.35
N ILE A 119 -10.92 19.28 19.46
CA ILE A 119 -11.35 18.12 20.24
C ILE A 119 -12.78 18.32 20.77
N LYS A 120 -13.14 19.48 21.34
CA LYS A 120 -14.54 19.72 21.77
C LYS A 120 -15.53 19.67 20.60
N HIS A 121 -15.18 20.29 19.47
CA HIS A 121 -16.04 20.29 18.29
C HIS A 121 -16.09 18.91 17.58
N VAL A 122 -15.14 18.01 17.88
CA VAL A 122 -15.15 16.61 17.46
C VAL A 122 -15.90 15.73 18.45
N GLU A 123 -15.69 15.85 19.77
CA GLU A 123 -16.32 15.01 20.81
C GLU A 123 -17.83 15.19 20.86
N GLU A 124 -18.34 16.43 20.79
CA GLU A 124 -19.79 16.69 20.71
C GLU A 124 -20.44 16.10 19.44
N ASN A 125 -19.65 15.72 18.42
CA ASN A 125 -20.12 15.05 17.20
C ASN A 125 -19.79 13.54 17.19
N ALA A 126 -18.72 13.11 17.86
CA ALA A 126 -18.26 11.72 17.89
C ALA A 126 -19.10 10.84 18.84
N ASP A 127 -19.53 11.36 19.99
CA ASP A 127 -20.44 10.64 20.90
C ASP A 127 -21.88 10.54 20.34
N LYS A 128 -22.19 11.28 19.28
CA LYS A 128 -23.40 11.09 18.45
C LYS A 128 -23.23 10.05 17.34
N LEU A 129 -22.00 9.60 17.07
CA LEU A 129 -21.63 8.68 15.98
C LEU A 129 -21.05 7.32 16.45
N LYS A 130 -21.04 7.06 17.76
CA LYS A 130 -20.71 5.74 18.36
C LYS A 130 -21.84 5.14 19.21
N LYS A 131 -23.08 5.33 18.76
CA LYS A 131 -24.13 4.32 18.93
C LYS A 131 -24.46 3.74 17.57
N ASP A 132 -25.04 2.54 17.56
CA ASP A 132 -25.69 2.01 16.36
C ASP A 132 -26.70 3.05 15.86
N VAL A 133 -26.38 3.70 14.74
CA VAL A 133 -27.41 4.35 13.95
C VAL A 133 -28.23 3.20 13.38
N ASN A 134 -29.34 2.89 14.06
CA ASN A 134 -30.40 2.04 13.55
C ASN A 134 -31.03 2.71 12.31
N THR A 135 -30.29 2.74 11.20
CA THR A 135 -30.84 2.88 9.86
C THR A 135 -31.69 1.63 9.68
N GLY A 136 -33.00 1.75 9.99
CA GLY A 136 -33.86 0.62 10.37
C GLY A 136 -34.14 -0.39 9.26
N TYR A 137 -33.10 -1.12 8.87
CA TYR A 137 -33.11 -2.15 7.85
C TYR A 137 -32.13 -3.27 8.17
N THR A 138 -32.37 -4.45 7.60
CA THR A 138 -31.50 -5.63 7.65
C THR A 138 -31.26 -6.19 6.25
N GLY A 139 -30.34 -7.15 6.13
CA GLY A 139 -29.83 -7.65 4.85
C GLY A 139 -28.74 -6.76 4.23
N GLU A 140 -27.87 -7.39 3.43
CA GLU A 140 -26.85 -6.70 2.64
C GLU A 140 -27.39 -6.32 1.25
N TYR A 141 -26.86 -5.23 0.67
CA TYR A 141 -27.07 -4.87 -0.72
C TYR A 141 -25.76 -5.02 -1.51
N GLY A 142 -25.88 -5.31 -2.81
CA GLY A 142 -24.75 -5.63 -3.68
C GLY A 142 -24.91 -5.05 -5.08
N PRO A 143 -23.98 -5.35 -6.01
CA PRO A 143 -24.06 -4.86 -7.38
C PRO A 143 -25.33 -5.33 -8.11
N GLY A 144 -25.85 -4.50 -9.01
CA GLY A 144 -27.09 -4.75 -9.75
C GLY A 144 -28.33 -4.17 -9.07
N ILE A 145 -29.45 -4.88 -9.18
CA ILE A 145 -30.75 -4.49 -8.61
C ILE A 145 -30.79 -4.85 -7.13
N ASN A 146 -31.20 -3.91 -6.27
CA ASN A 146 -31.51 -4.16 -4.87
C ASN A 146 -32.93 -3.67 -4.57
N LEU A 147 -33.79 -4.53 -4.04
CA LEU A 147 -35.16 -4.21 -3.69
C LEU A 147 -35.25 -3.98 -2.17
N GLN A 148 -35.97 -2.94 -1.74
CA GLN A 148 -36.22 -2.66 -0.32
C GLN A 148 -37.70 -2.86 0.00
N GLY A 149 -38.01 -3.77 0.93
CA GLY A 149 -39.38 -4.11 1.30
C GLY A 149 -39.57 -4.47 2.77
N TYR A 150 -40.78 -4.92 3.14
CA TYR A 150 -41.09 -5.38 4.50
C TYR A 150 -41.35 -6.89 4.55
N CYS A 151 -40.79 -7.56 5.56
CA CYS A 151 -41.09 -8.96 5.86
C CYS A 151 -42.42 -9.09 6.63
N THR A 152 -43.32 -9.96 6.16
CA THR A 152 -44.63 -10.25 6.77
C THR A 152 -44.66 -11.47 7.69
N ASN A 153 -43.53 -12.18 7.84
CA ASN A 153 -43.42 -13.27 8.81
C ASN A 153 -43.38 -12.71 10.24
N GLU A 154 -44.50 -12.81 10.96
CA GLU A 154 -44.65 -12.36 12.36
C GLU A 154 -43.60 -12.95 13.32
N THR A 155 -42.98 -14.09 12.99
CA THR A 155 -41.91 -14.69 13.80
C THR A 155 -40.54 -14.06 13.58
N CYS A 156 -40.31 -13.42 12.42
CA CYS A 156 -39.04 -12.82 11.99
C CYS A 156 -38.71 -11.53 12.78
N LEU A 157 -37.40 -11.32 13.03
CA LEU A 157 -36.92 -10.14 13.76
C LEU A 157 -37.16 -8.83 12.98
N ALA A 158 -36.91 -8.80 11.66
CA ALA A 158 -37.22 -7.64 10.83
C ALA A 158 -38.71 -7.27 10.89
N SER A 159 -39.61 -8.25 10.82
CA SER A 159 -41.06 -8.00 10.88
C SER A 159 -41.48 -7.43 12.24
N LYS A 160 -41.03 -8.05 13.34
CA LYS A 160 -41.27 -7.57 14.72
C LYS A 160 -40.74 -6.15 14.96
N GLY A 161 -39.55 -5.84 14.45
CA GLY A 161 -38.95 -4.50 14.54
C GLY A 161 -39.49 -3.49 13.52
N LYS A 162 -40.37 -3.92 12.60
CA LYS A 162 -40.80 -3.16 11.41
C LYS A 162 -39.63 -2.61 10.57
N LEU A 163 -38.53 -3.36 10.56
CA LEU A 163 -37.34 -3.05 9.80
C LEU A 163 -37.58 -3.34 8.32
N LEU A 164 -37.03 -2.49 7.45
CA LEU A 164 -36.97 -2.76 6.02
C LEU A 164 -35.94 -3.87 5.75
N VAL A 165 -36.08 -4.61 4.66
CA VAL A 165 -35.10 -5.62 4.26
C VAL A 165 -34.62 -5.38 2.85
N TRP A 166 -33.30 -5.50 2.64
CA TRP A 166 -32.70 -5.48 1.32
C TRP A 166 -32.66 -6.88 0.70
N ILE A 167 -32.98 -6.96 -0.59
CA ILE A 167 -32.90 -8.15 -1.42
C ILE A 167 -32.06 -7.81 -2.65
N ASN A 168 -30.89 -8.42 -2.81
CA ASN A 168 -30.11 -8.27 -4.03
C ASN A 168 -30.59 -9.26 -5.10
N GLU A 169 -30.92 -8.74 -6.28
CA GLU A 169 -31.33 -9.48 -7.47
C GLU A 169 -30.23 -9.52 -8.55
N GLU A 170 -29.00 -9.13 -8.23
CA GLU A 170 -27.85 -9.01 -9.14
C GLU A 170 -28.17 -8.29 -10.47
N PHE A 171 -27.49 -8.67 -11.55
CA PHE A 171 -27.58 -8.11 -12.89
C PHE A 171 -28.63 -8.87 -13.72
N LYS A 172 -29.91 -8.56 -13.51
CA LYS A 172 -31.05 -9.18 -14.18
C LYS A 172 -31.90 -8.16 -14.95
N ASP A 173 -32.81 -8.69 -15.76
CA ASP A 173 -33.98 -7.98 -16.28
C ASP A 173 -35.21 -8.61 -15.60
N ILE A 174 -35.93 -7.84 -14.77
CA ILE A 174 -37.07 -8.31 -13.97
C ILE A 174 -38.29 -7.39 -14.12
N SER A 175 -39.48 -7.96 -13.99
CA SER A 175 -40.75 -7.21 -13.94
C SER A 175 -41.41 -7.43 -12.59
N ILE A 176 -41.78 -6.34 -11.90
CA ILE A 176 -42.40 -6.40 -10.57
C ILE A 176 -43.70 -5.57 -10.52
N ILE A 177 -44.63 -5.97 -9.67
CA ILE A 177 -45.71 -5.12 -9.17
C ILE A 177 -45.49 -5.05 -7.66
N PRO A 178 -45.22 -3.88 -7.06
CA PRO A 178 -44.57 -3.85 -5.74
C PRO A 178 -45.36 -4.51 -4.60
N ASN A 179 -46.68 -4.59 -4.69
CA ASN A 179 -47.59 -5.28 -3.75
C ASN A 179 -48.02 -6.71 -4.17
N LYS A 180 -47.44 -7.29 -5.24
CA LYS A 180 -47.79 -8.64 -5.74
C LYS A 180 -46.58 -9.54 -5.98
N VAL A 181 -45.42 -9.14 -5.46
CA VAL A 181 -44.19 -9.93 -5.45
C VAL A 181 -44.09 -10.77 -4.19
N SER A 182 -43.16 -11.72 -4.17
CA SER A 182 -42.78 -12.47 -2.98
C SER A 182 -41.30 -12.82 -3.07
N TYR A 183 -40.49 -12.27 -2.18
CA TYR A 183 -39.05 -12.52 -2.10
C TYR A 183 -38.67 -13.15 -0.77
N HIS A 184 -37.54 -13.88 -0.76
CA HIS A 184 -36.95 -14.42 0.46
C HIS A 184 -36.47 -13.27 1.35
N CYS A 185 -36.91 -13.25 2.61
CA CYS A 185 -36.38 -12.33 3.61
C CYS A 185 -34.97 -12.82 4.05
N PRO A 186 -33.94 -11.97 4.07
CA PRO A 186 -32.59 -12.39 4.47
C PRO A 186 -32.51 -12.87 5.92
N ASP A 187 -33.35 -12.34 6.81
CA ASP A 187 -33.30 -12.64 8.26
C ASP A 187 -33.99 -13.95 8.66
N CYS A 188 -34.86 -14.51 7.79
CA CYS A 188 -35.61 -15.74 8.10
C CYS A 188 -35.77 -16.70 6.93
N GLU A 189 -35.10 -16.44 5.80
CA GLU A 189 -35.04 -17.26 4.57
C GLU A 189 -36.39 -17.61 3.90
N GLN A 190 -37.52 -17.11 4.40
CA GLN A 190 -38.86 -17.40 3.89
C GLN A 190 -39.34 -16.37 2.86
N LEU A 191 -40.12 -16.84 1.87
CA LEU A 191 -40.81 -16.06 0.82
C LEU A 191 -41.90 -15.15 1.41
N THR A 192 -41.48 -14.09 2.08
CA THR A 192 -42.32 -13.29 3.00
C THR A 192 -42.10 -11.79 2.86
N VAL A 193 -41.28 -11.34 1.90
CA VAL A 193 -41.24 -9.93 1.52
C VAL A 193 -42.24 -9.70 0.39
N THR A 194 -43.46 -9.30 0.76
CA THR A 194 -44.60 -9.20 -0.16
C THR A 194 -44.97 -7.77 -0.58
N SER A 195 -44.31 -6.77 0.03
CA SER A 195 -44.40 -5.37 -0.38
C SER A 195 -43.00 -4.77 -0.48
N VAL A 196 -42.65 -4.29 -1.67
CA VAL A 196 -41.42 -3.54 -1.96
C VAL A 196 -41.79 -2.07 -2.09
N ILE A 197 -41.00 -1.17 -1.48
CA ILE A 197 -41.26 0.28 -1.49
C ILE A 197 -40.22 1.08 -2.29
N LYS A 198 -39.02 0.50 -2.52
CA LYS A 198 -37.94 1.13 -3.27
C LYS A 198 -37.14 0.10 -4.07
N VAL A 199 -36.50 0.57 -5.13
CA VAL A 199 -35.39 -0.10 -5.80
C VAL A 199 -34.14 0.78 -5.71
N MET A 200 -32.99 0.16 -5.49
CA MET A 200 -31.67 0.78 -5.57
C MET A 200 -30.81 0.01 -6.57
N PHE A 201 -30.44 0.68 -7.66
CA PHE A 201 -29.46 0.18 -8.60
C PHE A 201 -28.07 0.57 -8.11
N PHE A 202 -27.13 -0.38 -8.09
CA PHE A 202 -25.80 -0.19 -7.50
C PHE A 202 -24.70 -0.77 -8.39
N ASN A 203 -23.69 0.03 -8.74
CA ASN A 203 -22.56 -0.37 -9.61
C ASN A 203 -23.03 -1.06 -10.90
N SER A 204 -24.05 -0.49 -11.56
CA SER A 204 -24.73 -1.06 -12.72
C SER A 204 -25.25 0.00 -13.69
N GLU A 205 -25.03 -0.19 -14.99
CA GLU A 205 -25.83 0.43 -16.05
C GLU A 205 -27.26 -0.09 -15.93
N HIS A 206 -28.22 0.80 -15.71
CA HIS A 206 -29.57 0.40 -15.38
C HIS A 206 -30.63 1.16 -16.15
N SER A 207 -31.81 0.54 -16.19
CA SER A 207 -33.02 1.23 -16.61
C SER A 207 -34.26 0.81 -15.83
N ILE A 208 -35.14 1.78 -15.61
CA ILE A 208 -36.42 1.64 -14.92
C ILE A 208 -37.54 2.20 -15.80
N TYR A 209 -38.54 1.35 -16.04
CA TYR A 209 -39.75 1.66 -16.81
C TYR A 209 -40.98 1.45 -15.94
N ALA A 210 -41.74 2.50 -15.66
CA ALA A 210 -43.05 2.38 -15.02
C ALA A 210 -44.18 2.20 -16.05
N SER A 211 -45.23 1.46 -15.69
CA SER A 211 -46.38 1.17 -16.57
C SER A 211 -47.21 2.39 -16.98
N ASN A 212 -47.06 3.52 -16.28
CA ASN A 212 -47.65 4.82 -16.64
C ASN A 212 -46.76 5.67 -17.57
N GLY A 213 -45.54 5.21 -17.89
CA GLY A 213 -44.56 5.92 -18.72
C GLY A 213 -43.84 7.09 -18.03
N LEU A 214 -44.16 7.43 -16.78
CA LEU A 214 -43.56 8.59 -16.09
C LEU A 214 -42.10 8.35 -15.68
N ALA A 215 -41.77 7.13 -15.23
CA ALA A 215 -40.39 6.71 -15.08
C ALA A 215 -39.93 6.03 -16.37
N HIS A 216 -39.14 6.74 -17.18
CA HIS A 216 -38.26 6.18 -18.19
C HIS A 216 -36.86 6.77 -17.94
N ILE A 217 -36.07 6.09 -17.12
CA ILE A 217 -34.70 6.52 -16.79
C ILE A 217 -33.74 5.42 -17.24
N ASN A 218 -32.76 5.80 -18.06
CA ASN A 218 -31.58 5.01 -18.41
C ASN A 218 -30.37 5.76 -17.84
N ASP A 219 -29.56 5.11 -17.01
CA ASP A 219 -28.53 5.78 -16.23
C ASP A 219 -27.35 4.82 -15.92
N ASN A 220 -26.14 5.37 -15.76
CA ASN A 220 -24.92 4.65 -15.38
C ASN A 220 -24.26 5.16 -14.08
N ASN A 221 -24.97 6.00 -13.32
CA ASN A 221 -24.65 6.39 -11.95
C ASN A 221 -24.38 5.18 -11.02
N TYR A 222 -23.49 5.39 -10.04
CA TYR A 222 -23.06 4.36 -9.09
C TYR A 222 -24.17 3.84 -8.18
N GLN A 223 -25.05 4.71 -7.70
CA GLN A 223 -26.08 4.38 -6.75
C GLN A 223 -27.30 5.26 -6.98
N CYS A 224 -28.33 4.73 -7.64
CA CYS A 224 -29.60 5.41 -7.87
C CYS A 224 -30.72 4.69 -7.12
N THR A 225 -31.44 5.42 -6.28
CA THR A 225 -32.58 4.91 -5.50
C THR A 225 -33.88 5.54 -5.99
N TYR A 226 -34.85 4.71 -6.35
CA TYR A 226 -36.17 5.12 -6.80
C TYR A 226 -37.24 4.55 -5.85
N SER A 227 -38.17 5.41 -5.43
CA SER A 227 -39.42 4.96 -4.77
C SER A 227 -40.34 4.29 -5.78
N LEU A 228 -41.09 3.28 -5.32
CA LEU A 228 -42.02 2.52 -6.17
C LEU A 228 -43.47 2.77 -5.73
N GLU A 229 -44.32 3.14 -6.67
CA GLU A 229 -45.76 3.31 -6.48
C GLU A 229 -46.45 1.94 -6.51
N SER A 230 -47.26 1.65 -5.49
CA SER A 230 -47.69 0.28 -5.20
C SER A 230 -48.72 -0.31 -6.19
N GLU A 231 -49.32 0.56 -7.03
CA GLU A 231 -50.32 0.23 -8.05
C GLU A 231 -49.73 0.01 -9.45
N LEU A 232 -48.51 0.49 -9.70
CA LEU A 232 -47.85 0.39 -11.00
C LEU A 232 -47.12 -0.96 -11.16
N SER A 233 -46.90 -1.37 -12.41
CA SER A 233 -45.86 -2.36 -12.71
C SER A 233 -44.58 -1.67 -13.17
N TYR A 234 -43.44 -2.22 -12.76
CA TYR A 234 -42.12 -1.72 -13.11
C TYR A 234 -41.35 -2.81 -13.84
N LYS A 235 -40.74 -2.45 -14.96
CA LYS A 235 -39.66 -3.24 -15.56
C LYS A 235 -38.32 -2.64 -15.15
N LEU A 236 -37.47 -3.45 -14.52
CA LEU A 236 -36.20 -3.06 -13.93
C LEU A 236 -35.08 -3.88 -14.58
N LYS A 237 -34.06 -3.21 -15.10
CA LYS A 237 -32.91 -3.88 -15.72
C LYS A 237 -31.61 -3.34 -15.16
N ALA A 238 -30.68 -4.24 -14.79
CA ALA A 238 -29.33 -3.89 -14.42
C ALA A 238 -28.30 -4.73 -15.19
N ASN A 239 -27.28 -4.06 -15.72
CA ASN A 239 -26.18 -4.65 -16.47
C ASN A 239 -24.87 -4.30 -15.76
N LYS A 240 -23.83 -5.13 -15.93
CA LYS A 240 -22.48 -4.81 -15.44
C LYS A 240 -21.97 -3.60 -16.23
N ILE A 241 -21.52 -2.56 -15.53
CA ILE A 241 -20.91 -1.37 -16.15
C ILE A 241 -19.80 -1.80 -17.13
N ILE A 242 -19.77 -1.17 -18.29
CA ILE A 242 -18.71 -1.20 -19.30
C ILE A 242 -18.12 0.21 -19.51
N GLN A 243 -17.29 0.39 -20.53
CA GLN A 243 -16.62 1.67 -20.83
C GLN A 243 -17.07 2.31 -22.15
N HIS A 244 -18.14 1.77 -22.76
CA HIS A 244 -18.74 2.13 -24.05
C HIS A 244 -17.75 2.61 -25.14
N ALA A 245 -16.55 2.04 -25.18
CA ALA A 245 -15.50 2.41 -26.13
C ALA A 245 -15.64 1.60 -27.41
N ILE A 246 -15.42 2.26 -28.56
CA ILE A 246 -15.60 1.64 -29.88
C ILE A 246 -14.41 0.70 -30.19
N THR A 247 -13.21 1.04 -29.69
CA THR A 247 -11.99 0.25 -29.84
C THR A 247 -11.13 0.32 -28.58
N LEU A 248 -10.13 -0.56 -28.47
CA LEU A 248 -9.13 -0.47 -27.40
C LEU A 248 -8.33 0.85 -27.47
N GLN A 249 -8.06 1.39 -28.66
CA GLN A 249 -7.34 2.67 -28.79
C GLN A 249 -8.22 3.85 -28.36
N ASP A 250 -9.52 3.83 -28.68
CA ASP A 250 -10.51 4.79 -28.17
C ASP A 250 -10.55 4.78 -26.63
N LEU A 251 -10.60 3.59 -26.03
CA LEU A 251 -10.57 3.41 -24.57
C LEU A 251 -9.28 3.97 -23.94
N ILE A 252 -8.11 3.76 -24.58
CA ILE A 252 -6.82 4.30 -24.13
C ILE A 252 -6.81 5.83 -24.25
N ASN A 253 -7.19 6.38 -25.42
CA ASN A 253 -7.22 7.82 -25.67
C ASN A 253 -8.17 8.56 -24.70
N ARG A 254 -9.37 8.02 -24.46
CA ARG A 254 -10.33 8.54 -23.47
C ARG A 254 -9.75 8.45 -22.05
N SER A 255 -9.00 7.39 -21.72
CA SER A 255 -8.35 7.23 -20.41
C SER A 255 -7.21 8.23 -20.19
N GLU A 256 -6.40 8.50 -21.22
CA GLU A 256 -5.39 9.57 -21.21
C GLU A 256 -6.04 10.93 -20.95
N ALA A 257 -7.06 11.27 -21.74
CA ALA A 257 -7.76 12.55 -21.66
C ALA A 257 -8.43 12.76 -20.29
N ALA A 258 -9.01 11.72 -19.69
CA ALA A 258 -9.56 11.76 -18.34
C ALA A 258 -8.47 11.95 -17.26
N MET A 259 -7.31 11.28 -17.38
CA MET A 259 -6.19 11.39 -16.43
C MET A 259 -5.51 12.76 -16.40
N ILE A 260 -5.63 13.55 -17.47
CA ILE A 260 -5.13 14.95 -17.54
C ILE A 260 -6.25 16.01 -17.42
N SER A 261 -7.47 15.59 -17.08
CA SER A 261 -8.63 16.47 -17.05
C SER A 261 -8.67 17.37 -15.81
N ASN A 262 -9.33 18.53 -15.90
CA ASN A 262 -9.47 19.49 -14.80
C ASN A 262 -10.14 18.85 -13.56
N GLU A 263 -11.06 17.91 -13.80
CA GLU A 263 -11.77 17.13 -12.81
C GLU A 263 -10.78 16.33 -11.93
N ILE A 264 -9.81 15.64 -12.55
CA ILE A 264 -8.76 14.88 -11.85
C ILE A 264 -7.67 15.79 -11.30
N ILE A 265 -7.31 16.87 -11.99
CA ILE A 265 -6.34 17.85 -11.50
C ILE A 265 -6.85 18.49 -10.20
N ASN A 266 -8.11 18.92 -10.14
CA ASN A 266 -8.70 19.54 -8.96
C ASN A 266 -8.79 18.56 -7.77
N LEU A 267 -9.20 17.31 -8.01
CA LEU A 267 -9.19 16.26 -6.99
C LEU A 267 -7.78 16.03 -6.42
N VAL A 268 -6.74 16.05 -7.26
CA VAL A 268 -5.37 15.88 -6.80
C VAL A 268 -4.87 17.13 -6.05
N ASN A 269 -5.20 18.33 -6.51
CA ASN A 269 -4.87 19.57 -5.79
C ASN A 269 -5.53 19.61 -4.39
N GLU A 270 -6.73 19.05 -4.22
CA GLU A 270 -7.36 18.87 -2.91
C GLU A 270 -6.56 17.92 -2.01
N LEU A 271 -6.16 16.74 -2.53
CA LEU A 271 -5.35 15.78 -1.78
C LEU A 271 -3.97 16.36 -1.39
N GLU A 272 -3.33 17.09 -2.30
CA GLU A 272 -2.00 17.69 -2.08
C GLU A 272 -2.05 18.81 -1.01
N GLN A 273 -3.17 19.53 -0.84
CA GLN A 273 -3.36 20.49 0.27
C GLN A 273 -3.23 19.82 1.66
N TYR A 274 -3.72 18.59 1.81
CA TYR A 274 -3.60 17.81 3.05
C TYR A 274 -2.23 17.13 3.22
N SER A 275 -1.23 17.52 2.42
CA SER A 275 0.12 16.90 2.38
C SER A 275 0.08 15.40 2.07
N ILE A 276 -0.86 14.98 1.22
CA ILE A 276 -1.03 13.60 0.74
C ILE A 276 -0.37 13.48 -0.64
N ILE A 277 0.52 12.51 -0.82
CA ILE A 277 1.32 12.40 -2.05
C ILE A 277 0.53 11.60 -3.11
N VAL A 278 0.28 12.20 -4.28
CA VAL A 278 -0.38 11.51 -5.41
C VAL A 278 0.64 11.16 -6.50
N ALA A 279 1.02 9.88 -6.54
CA ALA A 279 1.88 9.35 -7.59
C ALA A 279 1.09 9.08 -8.88
N LYS A 280 1.33 9.94 -9.88
CA LYS A 280 0.77 9.86 -11.23
C LYS A 280 1.69 8.99 -12.12
N PRO A 281 1.25 7.87 -12.70
CA PRO A 281 2.05 7.12 -13.66
C PRO A 281 2.20 7.92 -14.96
N SER A 282 3.40 7.90 -15.55
CA SER A 282 3.79 8.86 -16.59
C SER A 282 3.07 8.71 -17.94
N LYS A 283 2.68 7.48 -18.32
CA LYS A 283 2.08 7.16 -19.64
C LYS A 283 1.15 5.93 -19.56
N ILE A 284 0.09 6.02 -18.78
CA ILE A 284 -0.92 4.96 -18.64
C ILE A 284 -0.31 3.63 -18.13
N LYS A 285 -0.92 2.49 -18.45
CA LYS A 285 -0.51 1.13 -18.11
C LYS A 285 0.18 0.50 -19.32
N ASP A 286 1.24 -0.28 -19.08
CA ASP A 286 1.96 -1.01 -20.13
C ASP A 286 1.01 -1.81 -21.04
N MET A 287 1.23 -1.72 -22.36
CA MET A 287 0.32 -2.25 -23.36
C MET A 287 0.32 -3.79 -23.40
N ASN A 288 1.46 -4.43 -23.20
CA ASN A 288 1.54 -5.90 -23.18
C ASN A 288 0.75 -6.44 -21.98
N ARG A 289 0.96 -5.85 -20.80
CA ARG A 289 0.24 -6.17 -19.56
C ARG A 289 -1.24 -5.76 -19.58
N LEU A 290 -1.62 -4.79 -20.41
CA LEU A 290 -3.02 -4.44 -20.67
C LEU A 290 -3.70 -5.51 -21.53
N LEU A 291 -3.09 -5.89 -22.66
CA LEU A 291 -3.58 -6.94 -23.57
C LEU A 291 -3.67 -8.31 -22.86
N GLU A 292 -2.65 -8.70 -22.09
CA GLU A 292 -2.68 -9.91 -21.27
C GLU A 292 -3.87 -9.88 -20.29
N LYS A 293 -4.10 -8.75 -19.61
CA LYS A 293 -5.23 -8.63 -18.69
C LYS A 293 -6.59 -8.69 -19.40
N ILE A 294 -6.74 -8.05 -20.56
CA ILE A 294 -7.96 -8.12 -21.39
C ILE A 294 -8.31 -9.59 -21.70
N LYS A 295 -7.30 -10.35 -22.14
CA LYS A 295 -7.44 -11.76 -22.50
C LYS A 295 -7.68 -12.70 -21.31
N ILE A 296 -7.14 -12.40 -20.13
CA ILE A 296 -7.18 -13.29 -18.94
C ILE A 296 -8.33 -12.96 -17.98
N ASP A 297 -8.53 -11.69 -17.62
CA ASP A 297 -9.49 -11.26 -16.59
C ASP A 297 -10.90 -10.99 -17.17
N TYR A 298 -10.98 -10.68 -18.46
CA TYR A 298 -12.17 -10.06 -19.07
C TYR A 298 -12.72 -10.79 -20.30
N ASP A 299 -12.20 -11.99 -20.59
CA ASP A 299 -12.57 -12.83 -21.75
C ASP A 299 -12.48 -12.06 -23.08
N ASP A 300 -11.35 -11.38 -23.27
CA ASP A 300 -11.00 -10.50 -24.42
C ASP A 300 -11.86 -9.23 -24.57
N ASN A 301 -12.82 -9.01 -23.67
CA ASN A 301 -13.69 -7.83 -23.70
C ASN A 301 -13.01 -6.61 -23.06
N PHE A 302 -12.31 -5.81 -23.88
CA PHE A 302 -11.64 -4.57 -23.45
C PHE A 302 -12.58 -3.56 -22.77
N ASN A 303 -13.87 -3.56 -23.12
CA ASN A 303 -14.87 -2.69 -22.52
C ASN A 303 -15.18 -2.99 -21.04
N ARG A 304 -14.63 -4.07 -20.48
CA ARG A 304 -14.68 -4.40 -19.04
C ARG A 304 -13.41 -3.98 -18.27
N VAL A 305 -12.46 -3.27 -18.88
CA VAL A 305 -11.22 -2.85 -18.20
C VAL A 305 -11.41 -1.49 -17.51
N PHE A 306 -11.21 -1.48 -16.19
CA PHE A 306 -11.36 -0.29 -15.33
C PHE A 306 -10.02 0.30 -14.84
N ASP A 307 -8.87 -0.26 -15.24
CA ASP A 307 -7.55 0.08 -14.66
C ASP A 307 -6.50 0.48 -15.69
N ILE A 308 -6.95 1.18 -16.74
CA ILE A 308 -6.08 1.81 -17.75
C ILE A 308 -5.59 3.14 -17.21
N GLY A 309 -6.49 4.12 -17.05
CA GLY A 309 -6.23 5.32 -16.25
C GLY A 309 -6.26 4.99 -14.75
N ARG A 310 -5.17 5.31 -14.04
CA ARG A 310 -4.99 5.05 -12.61
C ARG A 310 -3.97 5.98 -12.00
N PHE A 311 -4.07 6.22 -10.69
CA PHE A 311 -3.02 6.85 -9.86
C PHE A 311 -2.97 6.19 -8.48
N THR A 312 -1.87 6.39 -7.78
CA THR A 312 -1.66 5.89 -6.42
C THR A 312 -1.63 7.07 -5.46
N ILE A 313 -2.49 7.04 -4.44
CA ILE A 313 -2.42 7.96 -3.31
C ILE A 313 -1.59 7.29 -2.21
N LEU A 314 -0.54 7.96 -1.73
CA LEU A 314 0.28 7.51 -0.62
C LEU A 314 -0.08 8.30 0.65
N CYS A 315 -0.33 7.55 1.72
CA CYS A 315 -0.56 8.08 3.06
C CYS A 315 0.49 7.46 3.97
N ASP A 316 1.19 8.30 4.75
CA ASP A 316 2.22 7.90 5.71
C ASP A 316 1.64 7.53 7.09
N ASN A 317 0.36 7.86 7.32
CA ASN A 317 -0.39 7.53 8.53
C ASN A 317 -1.89 7.35 8.24
N ASP A 318 -2.61 6.79 9.22
CA ASP A 318 -4.05 6.52 9.18
C ASP A 318 -4.89 7.81 9.00
N THR A 319 -4.56 8.91 9.68
CA THR A 319 -5.25 10.19 9.51
C THR A 319 -5.24 10.66 8.05
N LYS A 320 -4.08 10.60 7.37
CA LYS A 320 -4.00 10.91 5.93
C LYS A 320 -4.77 9.91 5.07
N LEU A 321 -4.84 8.63 5.44
CA LEU A 321 -5.65 7.63 4.74
C LEU A 321 -7.15 7.97 4.83
N ARG A 322 -7.65 8.26 6.04
CA ARG A 322 -9.04 8.68 6.27
C ARG A 322 -9.36 9.97 5.53
N THR A 323 -8.50 10.98 5.60
CA THR A 323 -8.68 12.25 4.85
C THR A 323 -8.70 12.00 3.34
N ALA A 324 -7.80 11.16 2.80
CA ALA A 324 -7.83 10.79 1.39
C ALA A 324 -9.14 10.11 0.98
N VAL A 325 -9.68 9.23 1.84
CA VAL A 325 -10.96 8.54 1.60
C VAL A 325 -12.13 9.53 1.64
N GLU A 326 -12.17 10.43 2.61
CA GLU A 326 -13.24 11.42 2.75
C GLU A 326 -13.21 12.51 1.67
N VAL A 327 -12.04 12.85 1.12
CA VAL A 327 -11.92 13.66 -0.10
C VAL A 327 -12.43 12.89 -1.32
N MET A 328 -12.03 11.62 -1.47
CA MET A 328 -12.46 10.77 -2.59
C MET A 328 -13.97 10.47 -2.58
N LYS A 329 -14.61 10.33 -1.41
CA LYS A 329 -16.08 10.20 -1.29
C LYS A 329 -16.83 11.46 -1.74
N LYS A 330 -16.21 12.64 -1.60
CA LYS A 330 -16.75 13.94 -2.04
C LYS A 330 -16.44 14.21 -3.53
N ALA A 331 -16.29 13.15 -4.33
CA ALA A 331 -16.00 13.16 -5.77
C ALA A 331 -16.90 14.12 -6.58
N GLU A 332 -18.17 14.24 -6.19
CA GLU A 332 -19.17 15.11 -6.83
C GLU A 332 -18.71 16.57 -6.95
N LYS A 333 -17.94 17.07 -5.97
CA LYS A 333 -17.37 18.44 -5.98
C LYS A 333 -16.44 18.71 -7.16
N PHE A 334 -15.89 17.65 -7.76
CA PHE A 334 -14.96 17.69 -8.88
C PHE A 334 -15.63 17.28 -10.21
N ASN A 335 -16.95 17.08 -10.22
CA ASN A 335 -17.72 16.45 -11.30
C ASN A 335 -17.31 14.98 -11.57
N LEU A 336 -16.94 14.27 -10.49
CA LEU A 336 -16.56 12.86 -10.51
C LEU A 336 -17.58 12.04 -9.71
N ILE A 337 -17.73 10.75 -10.02
CA ILE A 337 -18.63 9.84 -9.31
C ILE A 337 -17.82 8.66 -8.77
N VAL A 338 -17.84 8.42 -7.46
CA VAL A 338 -17.30 7.15 -6.90
C VAL A 338 -18.13 6.01 -7.48
N SER A 339 -17.50 5.05 -8.16
CA SER A 339 -18.20 3.98 -8.89
C SER A 339 -17.93 2.56 -8.35
N GLU A 340 -17.05 2.44 -7.36
CA GLU A 340 -16.77 1.23 -6.58
C GLU A 340 -15.91 1.68 -5.40
N ASP A 341 -16.39 1.50 -4.18
CA ASP A 341 -15.57 1.64 -2.97
C ASP A 341 -15.34 0.24 -2.36
N LYS A 342 -14.08 -0.12 -2.13
CA LYS A 342 -13.65 -1.41 -1.58
C LYS A 342 -12.48 -1.22 -0.62
N ASP A 343 -12.83 -1.14 0.64
CA ASP A 343 -11.90 -1.17 1.77
C ASP A 343 -11.53 -2.61 2.15
N PHE A 344 -10.24 -2.92 2.03
CA PHE A 344 -9.58 -4.11 2.58
C PHE A 344 -8.35 -3.69 3.41
N PHE A 345 -8.42 -2.57 4.14
CA PHE A 345 -7.38 -2.15 5.06
C PHE A 345 -7.54 -2.88 6.40
N GLU A 346 -8.72 -2.79 7.01
CA GLU A 346 -9.09 -3.49 8.26
C GLU A 346 -9.67 -4.91 8.02
N LYS A 347 -9.68 -5.39 6.77
CA LYS A 347 -10.25 -6.70 6.38
C LYS A 347 -9.31 -7.45 5.45
N GLN A 348 -9.07 -8.73 5.72
CA GLN A 348 -8.29 -9.59 4.82
C GLN A 348 -8.99 -9.74 3.45
N SER A 349 -8.35 -9.23 2.40
CA SER A 349 -8.75 -9.50 1.01
C SER A 349 -8.49 -10.98 0.64
N LYS A 350 -8.94 -11.45 -0.53
CA LYS A 350 -8.72 -12.86 -0.97
C LYS A 350 -7.24 -13.29 -0.96
N THR A 351 -6.31 -12.36 -1.18
CA THR A 351 -4.85 -12.58 -1.13
C THR A 351 -4.21 -12.11 0.17
N HIS A 352 -5.00 -11.64 1.14
CA HIS A 352 -4.58 -11.00 2.40
C HIS A 352 -3.78 -9.69 2.23
N HIS A 353 -3.65 -9.15 1.02
CA HIS A 353 -3.02 -7.83 0.83
C HIS A 353 -3.96 -6.71 1.33
N ARG A 354 -3.43 -5.79 2.16
CA ARG A 354 -4.15 -4.58 2.61
C ARG A 354 -4.19 -3.51 1.51
N PHE A 355 -5.38 -3.05 1.14
CA PHE A 355 -5.55 -1.93 0.22
C PHE A 355 -6.94 -1.29 0.33
N HIS A 356 -7.02 0.01 0.03
CA HIS A 356 -8.29 0.70 -0.23
C HIS A 356 -8.39 1.01 -1.73
N ASN A 357 -9.35 0.36 -2.40
CA ASN A 357 -9.63 0.60 -3.81
C ASN A 357 -10.85 1.50 -3.97
N ILE A 358 -10.68 2.62 -4.67
CA ILE A 358 -11.78 3.48 -5.10
C ILE A 358 -11.70 3.60 -6.62
N LYS A 359 -12.81 3.36 -7.31
CA LYS A 359 -13.00 3.72 -8.71
C LYS A 359 -13.71 5.07 -8.82
N LEU A 360 -13.36 5.85 -9.84
CA LEU A 360 -13.99 7.12 -10.17
C LEU A 360 -14.47 7.10 -11.62
N TYR A 361 -15.77 7.23 -11.84
CA TYR A 361 -16.35 7.51 -13.14
C TYR A 361 -16.25 9.01 -13.45
N VAL A 362 -15.90 9.34 -14.70
CA VAL A 362 -15.67 10.69 -15.22
C VAL A 362 -16.69 10.95 -16.34
N PRO A 363 -17.89 11.49 -16.04
CA PRO A 363 -19.03 11.49 -16.98
C PRO A 363 -18.72 12.10 -18.35
N LYS A 364 -17.92 13.17 -18.37
CA LYS A 364 -17.45 13.87 -19.58
C LYS A 364 -16.69 12.99 -20.58
N TYR A 365 -16.04 11.93 -20.12
CA TYR A 365 -15.31 10.97 -20.98
C TYR A 365 -15.99 9.59 -20.99
N ASP A 366 -17.09 9.44 -20.24
CA ASP A 366 -17.85 8.19 -20.07
C ASP A 366 -16.92 6.99 -19.76
N LEU A 367 -15.96 7.20 -18.85
CA LEU A 367 -14.95 6.22 -18.45
C LEU A 367 -14.80 6.13 -16.94
N THR A 368 -14.22 5.03 -16.48
CA THR A 368 -13.95 4.78 -15.07
C THR A 368 -12.47 4.50 -14.80
N LEU A 369 -11.88 5.35 -13.96
CA LEU A 369 -10.51 5.24 -13.45
C LEU A 369 -10.47 4.38 -12.18
N LYS A 370 -9.32 3.78 -11.84
CA LYS A 370 -9.17 2.92 -10.64
C LYS A 370 -7.89 3.17 -9.85
N LYS A 371 -8.02 3.48 -8.55
CA LYS A 371 -6.90 3.60 -7.58
C LYS A 371 -6.30 2.22 -7.25
N PHE A 372 -5.00 2.11 -6.96
CA PHE A 372 -4.41 0.88 -6.37
C PHE A 372 -3.05 1.10 -5.66
N THR A 373 -2.90 0.42 -4.52
CA THR A 373 -1.68 -0.10 -3.82
C THR A 373 -0.44 0.78 -3.58
N THR A 374 0.19 0.54 -2.43
CA THR A 374 1.51 1.05 -1.99
C THR A 374 2.60 1.03 -3.06
N LEU A 375 3.43 2.09 -3.12
CA LEU A 375 4.60 2.15 -4.01
C LEU A 375 5.86 1.49 -3.42
N GLN A 376 6.68 0.94 -4.33
CA GLN A 376 7.95 0.26 -4.06
C GLN A 376 8.94 1.08 -3.21
N GLU A 377 8.94 2.41 -3.33
CA GLU A 377 9.90 3.30 -2.67
C GLU A 377 9.58 3.53 -1.19
N TYR A 378 8.36 3.19 -0.76
CA TYR A 378 7.83 3.45 0.58
C TYR A 378 7.69 2.16 1.42
N THR A 379 8.00 0.99 0.83
CA THR A 379 7.94 -0.29 1.54
C THR A 379 9.21 -0.55 2.34
N ILE A 380 9.07 -0.74 3.65
CA ILE A 380 10.16 -1.11 4.57
C ILE A 380 10.77 -2.49 4.24
N ILE A 381 10.05 -3.31 3.47
CA ILE A 381 10.32 -4.73 3.20
C ILE A 381 11.29 -4.92 2.04
N GLU A 382 12.24 -5.83 2.21
CA GLU A 382 13.19 -6.21 1.16
C GLU A 382 12.48 -6.99 0.03
N ASN A 383 12.82 -6.69 -1.23
CA ASN A 383 12.18 -7.25 -2.43
C ASN A 383 10.63 -7.09 -2.47
N PRO A 384 10.11 -5.86 -2.43
CA PRO A 384 8.66 -5.60 -2.33
C PRO A 384 7.86 -6.00 -3.58
N LYS A 385 8.52 -6.35 -4.69
CA LYS A 385 7.84 -6.87 -5.90
C LYS A 385 7.49 -8.36 -5.79
N LEU A 386 8.09 -9.10 -4.87
CA LEU A 386 7.99 -10.56 -4.77
C LEU A 386 6.55 -11.06 -4.72
N SER A 387 5.74 -10.57 -3.77
CA SER A 387 4.33 -10.96 -3.65
C SER A 387 3.52 -10.60 -4.91
N HIS A 388 3.76 -9.42 -5.46
CA HIS A 388 3.05 -8.93 -6.64
C HIS A 388 3.34 -9.77 -7.89
N LEU A 389 4.61 -10.07 -8.16
CA LEU A 389 5.02 -10.92 -9.28
C LEU A 389 4.51 -12.37 -9.12
N PHE A 390 4.57 -12.91 -7.90
CA PHE A 390 4.04 -14.23 -7.61
C PHE A 390 2.52 -14.30 -7.86
N TYR A 391 1.78 -13.28 -7.41
CA TYR A 391 0.34 -13.14 -7.70
C TYR A 391 0.04 -13.07 -9.21
N GLU A 392 0.83 -12.34 -10.01
CA GLU A 392 0.58 -12.28 -11.46
C GLU A 392 0.78 -13.64 -12.14
N HIS A 393 1.81 -14.41 -11.77
CA HIS A 393 1.97 -15.78 -12.24
C HIS A 393 0.82 -16.71 -11.82
N ILE A 394 0.37 -16.63 -10.55
CA ILE A 394 -0.73 -17.45 -10.03
C ILE A 394 -2.07 -17.10 -10.69
N ARG A 395 -2.35 -15.81 -10.90
CA ARG A 395 -3.62 -15.32 -11.47
C ARG A 395 -3.81 -15.75 -12.92
N ALA A 396 -2.74 -15.79 -13.71
CA ALA A 396 -2.79 -16.25 -15.10
C ALA A 396 -3.08 -17.76 -15.25
N TRP A 397 -2.89 -18.55 -14.19
CA TRP A 397 -2.90 -20.01 -14.27
C TRP A 397 -4.32 -20.58 -14.42
N LYS A 398 -4.65 -21.02 -15.64
CA LYS A 398 -5.74 -21.97 -15.90
C LYS A 398 -5.17 -23.39 -15.82
N SER A 399 -5.47 -24.09 -14.73
CA SER A 399 -4.99 -25.43 -14.39
C SER A 399 -5.59 -26.49 -15.31
N LYS A 400 -4.81 -27.50 -15.68
CA LYS A 400 -5.21 -28.55 -16.65
C LYS A 400 -5.50 -29.91 -16.02
N ASN A 401 -5.14 -30.12 -14.76
CA ASN A 401 -5.21 -31.38 -14.05
C ASN A 401 -5.07 -31.18 -12.53
N ILE A 402 -5.36 -32.22 -11.76
CA ILE A 402 -5.39 -32.21 -10.29
C ILE A 402 -4.02 -31.88 -9.67
N GLU A 403 -2.90 -32.21 -10.32
CA GLU A 403 -1.56 -31.85 -9.83
C GLU A 403 -1.29 -30.35 -9.97
N GLU A 404 -1.67 -29.75 -11.10
CA GLU A 404 -1.66 -28.30 -11.30
C GLU A 404 -2.61 -27.57 -10.35
N ASP A 405 -3.84 -28.07 -10.13
CA ASP A 405 -4.78 -27.48 -9.16
C ASP A 405 -4.24 -27.51 -7.73
N ASN A 406 -3.66 -28.64 -7.29
CA ASN A 406 -3.04 -28.76 -5.98
C ASN A 406 -1.86 -27.79 -5.80
N LEU A 407 -0.96 -27.68 -6.78
CA LEU A 407 0.17 -26.75 -6.72
C LEU A 407 -0.30 -25.29 -6.77
N LYS A 408 -1.34 -24.98 -7.56
CA LYS A 408 -1.97 -23.67 -7.63
C LYS A 408 -2.65 -23.29 -6.31
N GLN A 409 -3.33 -24.22 -5.63
CA GLN A 409 -3.88 -24.00 -4.30
C GLN A 409 -2.77 -23.69 -3.30
N ALA A 410 -1.71 -24.50 -3.28
CA ALA A 410 -0.53 -24.26 -2.44
C ALA A 410 0.17 -22.91 -2.75
N SER A 411 0.18 -22.49 -4.02
CA SER A 411 0.70 -21.16 -4.42
C SER A 411 -0.15 -20.02 -3.85
N ASN A 412 -1.48 -20.15 -3.87
CA ASN A 412 -2.39 -19.16 -3.28
C ASN A 412 -2.26 -19.08 -1.76
N GLU A 413 -2.10 -20.23 -1.08
CA GLU A 413 -1.84 -20.31 0.36
C GLU A 413 -0.49 -19.66 0.71
N THR A 414 0.56 -19.98 -0.04
CA THR A 414 1.90 -19.38 0.13
C THR A 414 1.86 -17.86 -0.10
N LEU A 415 1.11 -17.38 -1.09
CA LEU A 415 0.90 -15.96 -1.35
C LEU A 415 0.17 -15.24 -0.20
N LYS A 416 -0.83 -15.88 0.41
CA LYS A 416 -1.50 -15.35 1.62
C LYS A 416 -0.50 -15.19 2.76
N ASN A 417 0.22 -16.26 3.10
CA ASN A 417 1.17 -16.26 4.22
C ASN A 417 2.31 -15.24 4.03
N ILE A 418 2.74 -15.00 2.77
CA ILE A 418 3.66 -13.91 2.42
C ILE A 418 3.01 -12.53 2.65
N ASN A 419 1.75 -12.35 2.26
CA ASN A 419 1.02 -11.11 2.49
C ASN A 419 0.67 -10.88 3.97
N ASP A 420 0.54 -11.92 4.79
CA ASP A 420 0.33 -11.80 6.24
C ASP A 420 1.54 -11.21 6.96
N ILE A 421 2.76 -11.51 6.49
CA ILE A 421 4.00 -10.82 6.93
C ILE A 421 4.06 -9.39 6.39
N ILE A 422 3.74 -9.21 5.09
CA ILE A 422 3.85 -7.90 4.41
C ILE A 422 2.88 -6.89 5.01
N CYS A 423 1.66 -7.32 5.28
CA CYS A 423 0.55 -6.48 5.73
C CYS A 423 0.20 -6.65 7.21
N GLU A 424 1.06 -7.27 8.03
CA GLU A 424 0.93 -7.29 9.50
C GLU A 424 -0.42 -7.88 9.96
N TRP A 425 -0.76 -9.06 9.44
CA TRP A 425 -1.88 -9.89 9.92
C TRP A 425 -1.44 -10.95 10.94
N ILE A 426 -0.14 -11.24 11.01
CA ILE A 426 0.49 -12.01 12.10
C ILE A 426 1.39 -11.09 12.92
N ASP A 427 1.59 -11.42 14.20
CA ASP A 427 2.37 -10.58 15.12
C ASP A 427 3.89 -10.68 14.87
N ASP A 428 4.64 -9.67 15.34
CA ASP A 428 6.10 -9.61 15.17
C ASP A 428 6.82 -10.79 15.83
N LYS A 429 6.24 -11.41 16.86
CA LYS A 429 6.81 -12.58 17.54
C LYS A 429 6.69 -13.83 16.67
N GLU A 430 5.62 -13.98 15.89
CA GLU A 430 5.52 -15.02 14.87
C GLU A 430 6.42 -14.72 13.66
N ILE A 431 6.49 -13.46 13.19
CA ILE A 431 7.43 -13.06 12.14
C ILE A 431 8.88 -13.37 12.57
N GLN A 432 9.27 -13.05 13.81
CA GLN A 432 10.57 -13.37 14.37
C GLN A 432 10.77 -14.89 14.54
N ARG A 433 9.75 -15.64 14.95
CA ARG A 433 9.77 -17.13 14.99
C ARG A 433 10.07 -17.72 13.62
N LEU A 434 9.46 -17.18 12.55
CA LEU A 434 9.74 -17.59 11.17
C LEU A 434 11.16 -17.18 10.76
N ALA A 435 11.55 -15.93 11.01
CA ALA A 435 12.86 -15.38 10.66
C ALA A 435 14.03 -16.09 11.35
N ASN A 436 13.86 -16.56 12.58
CA ASN A 436 14.86 -17.35 13.31
C ASN A 436 15.19 -18.69 12.61
N ARG A 437 14.25 -19.24 11.83
CA ARG A 437 14.49 -20.44 11.00
C ARG A 437 15.27 -20.12 9.72
N TYR A 438 15.49 -18.86 9.35
CA TYR A 438 16.14 -18.51 8.08
C TYR A 438 17.51 -19.16 7.92
N LYS A 439 18.35 -19.14 8.96
CA LYS A 439 19.72 -19.67 8.88
C LYS A 439 19.75 -21.16 8.48
N SER A 440 18.93 -22.00 9.10
CA SER A 440 18.89 -23.43 8.79
C SER A 440 18.38 -23.74 7.38
N HIS A 441 17.74 -22.79 6.70
CA HIS A 441 17.29 -22.93 5.31
C HIS A 441 18.25 -22.25 4.32
N SER A 442 18.88 -21.12 4.69
CA SER A 442 19.90 -20.44 3.86
C SER A 442 21.19 -21.23 3.73
N ASP A 443 21.53 -22.00 4.76
CA ASP A 443 22.73 -22.84 4.80
C ASP A 443 22.53 -24.14 3.99
N ILE A 444 21.32 -24.45 3.52
CA ILE A 444 21.01 -25.56 2.60
C ILE A 444 21.01 -25.03 1.16
N GLY A 445 21.90 -25.57 0.31
CA GLY A 445 22.00 -25.20 -1.09
C GLY A 445 20.71 -25.49 -1.89
N ILE A 446 20.25 -24.50 -2.66
CA ILE A 446 19.05 -24.61 -3.50
C ILE A 446 19.36 -25.41 -4.77
N LEU A 447 19.10 -26.72 -4.74
CA LEU A 447 19.19 -27.58 -5.94
C LEU A 447 18.15 -27.16 -6.98
N LYS A 448 18.54 -27.06 -8.26
CA LYS A 448 17.63 -26.69 -9.37
C LYS A 448 16.54 -27.77 -9.58
N PRO A 449 15.26 -27.40 -9.79
CA PRO A 449 14.19 -28.37 -10.00
C PRO A 449 14.42 -29.22 -11.25
N SER A 450 14.14 -30.53 -11.15
CA SER A 450 14.26 -31.44 -12.30
C SER A 450 13.28 -31.10 -13.43
N GLN A 451 12.16 -30.45 -13.10
CA GLN A 451 11.16 -29.91 -14.04
C GLN A 451 11.74 -28.82 -14.96
N LEU A 452 12.81 -28.12 -14.54
CA LEU A 452 13.53 -27.12 -15.34
C LEU A 452 14.77 -27.70 -16.06
N PHE A 453 15.01 -29.01 -15.96
CA PHE A 453 16.18 -29.64 -16.58
C PHE A 453 15.92 -29.90 -18.07
N LYS A 454 16.87 -29.50 -18.93
CA LYS A 454 16.75 -29.50 -20.40
C LYS A 454 15.60 -28.67 -20.98
N LYS A 455 14.91 -27.85 -20.18
CA LYS A 455 13.88 -26.92 -20.66
C LYS A 455 14.49 -25.62 -21.15
N ASN A 456 14.06 -25.18 -22.33
CA ASN A 456 14.43 -23.87 -22.88
C ASN A 456 13.49 -22.77 -22.35
N GLU A 457 13.84 -21.51 -22.59
CA GLU A 457 13.08 -20.35 -22.10
C GLU A 457 11.68 -20.25 -22.70
N GLU A 458 11.47 -20.69 -23.95
CA GLU A 458 10.16 -20.69 -24.61
C GLU A 458 9.22 -21.76 -24.03
N GLU A 459 9.72 -22.97 -23.77
CA GLU A 459 8.95 -24.05 -23.12
C GLU A 459 8.48 -23.64 -21.72
N ILE A 460 9.32 -22.91 -20.98
CA ILE A 460 8.95 -22.36 -19.67
C ILE A 460 7.98 -21.19 -19.86
N ASN A 461 8.23 -20.29 -20.83
CA ASN A 461 7.35 -19.15 -21.07
C ASN A 461 5.94 -19.52 -21.55
N ASN A 462 5.78 -20.67 -22.20
CA ASN A 462 4.51 -21.24 -22.61
C ASN A 462 3.84 -22.13 -21.54
N ASN A 463 4.45 -22.33 -20.37
CA ASN A 463 3.89 -23.17 -19.29
C ASN A 463 3.97 -22.51 -17.91
N ILE A 464 2.82 -22.07 -17.39
CA ILE A 464 2.70 -21.31 -16.13
C ILE A 464 3.18 -22.12 -14.91
N PHE A 465 2.99 -23.45 -14.91
CA PHE A 465 3.57 -24.34 -13.91
C PHE A 465 5.11 -24.25 -13.88
N LEU A 466 5.76 -24.24 -15.05
CA LEU A 466 7.20 -24.06 -15.14
C LEU A 466 7.63 -22.62 -14.79
N LYS A 467 6.85 -21.59 -15.15
CA LYS A 467 7.12 -20.20 -14.73
C LYS A 467 7.16 -20.08 -13.21
N ILE A 468 6.19 -20.66 -12.50
CA ILE A 468 6.12 -20.61 -11.03
C ILE A 468 7.30 -21.35 -10.40
N ILE A 469 7.68 -22.50 -10.97
CA ILE A 469 8.86 -23.26 -10.53
C ILE A 469 10.15 -22.47 -10.75
N GLN A 470 10.33 -21.83 -11.91
CA GLN A 470 11.48 -20.96 -12.20
C GLN A 470 11.50 -19.73 -11.29
N PHE A 471 10.39 -19.01 -11.16
CA PHE A 471 10.26 -17.82 -10.34
C PHE A 471 10.67 -18.10 -8.88
N VAL A 472 10.12 -19.14 -8.25
CA VAL A 472 10.45 -19.46 -6.85
C VAL A 472 11.91 -19.92 -6.69
N TYR A 473 12.43 -20.72 -7.62
CA TYR A 473 13.85 -21.08 -7.64
C TYR A 473 14.75 -19.84 -7.72
N GLU A 474 14.46 -18.90 -8.64
CA GLU A 474 15.22 -17.67 -8.81
C GLU A 474 15.10 -16.72 -7.62
N GLN A 475 13.92 -16.63 -6.97
CA GLN A 475 13.79 -15.90 -5.71
C GLN A 475 14.68 -16.53 -4.63
N LEU A 476 14.64 -17.86 -4.42
CA LEU A 476 15.45 -18.51 -3.38
C LEU A 476 16.97 -18.44 -3.64
N CYS A 477 17.37 -18.43 -4.91
CA CYS A 477 18.76 -18.21 -5.32
C CYS A 477 19.22 -16.77 -5.06
N ASN A 478 18.44 -15.77 -5.49
CA ASN A 478 18.90 -14.37 -5.56
C ASN A 478 18.49 -13.51 -4.34
N PHE A 479 17.39 -13.83 -3.65
CA PHE A 479 16.93 -13.08 -2.48
C PHE A 479 17.75 -13.46 -1.25
N LYS A 480 18.56 -12.52 -0.75
CA LYS A 480 19.36 -12.67 0.48
C LYS A 480 18.92 -11.62 1.52
N PRO A 481 17.81 -11.84 2.23
CA PRO A 481 17.23 -10.87 3.14
C PRO A 481 18.02 -10.71 4.44
N ASN A 482 18.10 -9.47 4.92
CA ASN A 482 18.75 -9.07 6.15
C ASN A 482 17.73 -8.73 7.25
N LYS A 483 16.55 -8.21 6.88
CA LYS A 483 15.46 -7.84 7.80
C LYS A 483 14.60 -9.06 8.15
N GLU A 484 13.98 -9.04 9.33
CA GLU A 484 13.18 -10.17 9.85
C GLU A 484 12.02 -10.54 8.92
N LYS A 485 11.24 -9.57 8.44
CA LYS A 485 10.16 -9.82 7.46
C LYS A 485 10.66 -10.49 6.18
N GLY A 486 11.80 -10.04 5.64
CA GLY A 486 12.40 -10.65 4.44
C GLY A 486 12.83 -12.10 4.69
N LYS A 487 13.46 -12.36 5.85
CA LYS A 487 13.88 -13.69 6.30
C LYS A 487 12.67 -14.64 6.49
N ALA A 488 11.59 -14.16 7.08
CA ALA A 488 10.35 -14.92 7.23
C ALA A 488 9.70 -15.28 5.87
N ILE A 489 9.66 -14.32 4.93
CA ILE A 489 9.17 -14.55 3.54
C ILE A 489 10.05 -15.59 2.82
N TYR A 490 11.37 -15.55 3.00
CA TYR A 490 12.28 -16.54 2.41
C TYR A 490 12.01 -17.95 2.94
N VAL A 491 11.80 -18.12 4.25
CA VAL A 491 11.47 -19.42 4.84
C VAL A 491 10.15 -19.97 4.29
N ILE A 492 9.11 -19.14 4.14
CA ILE A 492 7.84 -19.57 3.54
C ILE A 492 8.02 -20.03 2.08
N LEU A 493 8.79 -19.28 1.27
CA LEU A 493 9.11 -19.71 -0.10
C LEU A 493 9.91 -21.02 -0.13
N TYR A 494 10.85 -21.22 0.80
CA TYR A 494 11.63 -22.44 0.90
C TYR A 494 10.74 -23.64 1.27
N GLU A 495 9.89 -23.49 2.29
CA GLU A 495 8.99 -24.57 2.73
C GLU A 495 7.98 -24.96 1.64
N TYR A 496 7.48 -23.98 0.88
CA TYR A 496 6.69 -24.24 -0.33
C TYR A 496 7.52 -24.99 -1.40
N TYR A 497 8.74 -24.55 -1.66
CA TYR A 497 9.63 -25.13 -2.66
C TYR A 497 10.01 -26.58 -2.35
N GLU A 498 10.41 -26.88 -1.12
CA GLU A 498 10.75 -28.24 -0.69
C GLU A 498 9.53 -29.16 -0.74
N LYS A 499 8.39 -28.71 -0.19
CA LYS A 499 7.18 -29.52 -0.03
C LYS A 499 6.48 -29.82 -1.37
N TYR A 500 6.40 -28.83 -2.27
CA TYR A 500 5.57 -28.91 -3.47
C TYR A 500 6.32 -28.87 -4.81
N ILE A 501 7.50 -28.22 -4.89
CA ILE A 501 8.27 -28.14 -6.16
C ILE A 501 9.28 -29.28 -6.27
N ILE A 502 10.10 -29.50 -5.23
CA ILE A 502 10.95 -30.69 -5.17
C ILE A 502 10.06 -31.89 -4.84
N GLY A 503 9.36 -31.84 -3.70
CA GLY A 503 8.50 -32.90 -3.21
C GLY A 503 9.27 -34.02 -2.52
N ILE A 504 8.79 -34.46 -1.36
CA ILE A 504 9.47 -35.39 -0.43
C ILE A 504 9.97 -36.66 -1.14
N LYS A 505 9.18 -37.21 -2.09
CA LYS A 505 9.54 -38.41 -2.87
C LYS A 505 10.74 -38.20 -3.81
N ASN A 506 10.96 -36.98 -4.30
CA ASN A 506 12.07 -36.68 -5.22
C ASN A 506 13.37 -36.31 -4.50
N ILE A 507 13.36 -35.85 -3.24
CA ILE A 507 14.60 -35.53 -2.50
C ILE A 507 15.54 -36.76 -2.50
N ALA A 508 15.00 -37.94 -2.20
CA ALA A 508 15.74 -39.21 -2.22
C ALA A 508 16.16 -39.67 -3.62
N LYS A 509 15.47 -39.24 -4.68
CA LYS A 509 15.77 -39.60 -6.08
C LYS A 509 16.77 -38.63 -6.73
N SER A 510 16.66 -37.34 -6.42
CA SER A 510 17.59 -36.30 -6.88
C SER A 510 18.95 -36.49 -6.24
N ARG A 511 19.03 -36.69 -4.92
CA ARG A 511 20.30 -37.01 -4.24
C ARG A 511 20.96 -38.28 -4.79
N LYS A 512 20.17 -39.30 -5.17
CA LYS A 512 20.71 -40.50 -5.84
C LYS A 512 21.32 -40.17 -7.20
N LYS A 513 20.64 -39.37 -8.02
CA LYS A 513 21.14 -38.94 -9.34
C LYS A 513 22.36 -38.01 -9.24
N GLU A 514 22.37 -37.12 -8.26
CA GLU A 514 23.50 -36.23 -7.94
C GLU A 514 24.73 -37.03 -7.50
N ILE A 515 24.57 -37.98 -6.57
CA ILE A 515 25.61 -38.94 -6.17
C ILE A 515 26.09 -39.78 -7.37
N GLU A 516 25.20 -40.18 -8.28
CA GLU A 516 25.54 -40.92 -9.50
C GLU A 516 26.32 -40.05 -10.50
N GLU A 517 25.97 -38.77 -10.66
CA GLU A 517 26.71 -37.81 -11.49
C GLU A 517 28.08 -37.47 -10.87
N ASP A 518 28.20 -37.29 -9.56
CA ASP A 518 29.47 -37.15 -8.84
C ASP A 518 30.34 -38.41 -8.94
N ILE A 519 29.75 -39.60 -8.83
CA ILE A 519 30.46 -40.87 -9.05
C ILE A 519 30.99 -40.95 -10.48
N ASN A 520 30.20 -40.56 -11.48
CA ASN A 520 30.63 -40.54 -12.88
C ASN A 520 31.74 -39.50 -13.13
N ILE A 521 31.66 -38.30 -12.52
CA ILE A 521 32.71 -37.28 -12.58
C ILE A 521 33.98 -37.78 -11.88
N LEU A 522 33.88 -38.42 -10.71
CA LEU A 522 35.01 -39.02 -10.01
C LEU A 522 35.64 -40.18 -10.80
N GLN A 523 34.85 -40.98 -11.54
CA GLN A 523 35.37 -42.01 -12.45
C GLN A 523 36.06 -41.40 -13.68
N ALA A 524 35.50 -40.32 -14.26
CA ALA A 524 36.11 -39.59 -15.36
C ALA A 524 37.45 -38.94 -14.92
N LEU A 525 37.51 -38.31 -13.75
CA LEU A 525 38.75 -37.76 -13.19
C LEU A 525 39.77 -38.87 -12.87
N LYS A 526 39.33 -40.00 -12.29
CA LYS A 526 40.18 -41.17 -12.00
C LYS A 526 40.74 -41.86 -13.26
N THR A 527 40.10 -41.69 -14.42
CA THR A 527 40.59 -42.19 -15.71
C THR A 527 41.43 -41.15 -16.47
N TYR A 528 41.14 -39.85 -16.28
CA TYR A 528 41.89 -38.75 -16.86
C TYR A 528 43.28 -38.54 -16.22
N ILE A 529 43.40 -38.67 -14.90
CA ILE A 529 44.69 -38.52 -14.17
C ILE A 529 45.76 -39.52 -14.65
N PRO A 530 45.47 -40.84 -14.80
CA PRO A 530 46.39 -41.79 -15.43
C PRO A 530 46.80 -41.41 -16.86
N LEU A 531 45.88 -40.89 -17.67
CA LEU A 531 46.19 -40.49 -19.05
C LEU A 531 47.20 -39.33 -19.09
N GLN A 532 47.03 -38.32 -18.23
CA GLN A 532 48.03 -37.25 -18.10
C GLN A 532 49.39 -37.79 -17.63
N MET A 533 49.44 -38.68 -16.63
CA MET A 533 50.71 -39.31 -16.23
C MET A 533 51.35 -40.13 -17.35
N VAL A 534 50.57 -40.91 -18.11
CA VAL A 534 51.07 -41.68 -19.26
C VAL A 534 51.61 -40.76 -20.36
N MET A 535 50.98 -39.62 -20.62
CA MET A 535 51.52 -38.62 -21.56
C MET A 535 52.82 -38.00 -21.05
N ILE A 536 52.93 -37.65 -19.77
CA ILE A 536 54.16 -37.13 -19.15
C ILE A 536 55.28 -38.17 -19.19
N ILE A 537 54.99 -39.45 -18.93
CA ILE A 537 55.96 -40.56 -18.99
C ILE A 537 56.40 -40.82 -20.44
N LYS A 538 55.49 -40.78 -21.43
CA LYS A 538 55.85 -40.88 -22.85
C LYS A 538 56.71 -39.70 -23.30
N SER A 539 56.37 -38.48 -22.89
CA SER A 539 57.16 -37.27 -23.15
C SER A 539 58.58 -37.38 -22.57
N LYS A 540 58.71 -37.76 -21.29
CA LYS A 540 60.03 -37.99 -20.66
C LYS A 540 60.82 -39.12 -21.33
N LYS A 541 60.19 -40.24 -21.71
CA LYS A 541 60.86 -41.30 -22.48
C LYS A 541 61.34 -40.80 -23.85
N TYR A 542 60.52 -40.03 -24.57
CA TYR A 542 60.92 -39.46 -25.85
C TYR A 542 62.08 -38.47 -25.72
N LEU A 543 62.09 -37.63 -24.67
CA LEU A 543 63.20 -36.73 -24.37
C LEU A 543 64.49 -37.48 -24.03
N ILE A 544 64.41 -38.56 -23.24
CA ILE A 544 65.56 -39.41 -22.90
C ILE A 544 66.10 -40.10 -24.16
N VAL A 545 65.24 -40.71 -24.98
CA VAL A 545 65.66 -41.37 -26.25
C VAL A 545 66.26 -40.36 -27.21
N LYS A 546 65.68 -39.16 -27.35
CA LYS A 546 66.23 -38.07 -28.17
C LYS A 546 67.61 -37.63 -27.66
N ASN A 547 67.80 -37.51 -26.35
CA ASN A 547 69.09 -37.13 -25.78
C ASN A 547 70.15 -38.24 -25.96
N ILE A 548 69.77 -39.52 -25.90
CA ILE A 548 70.69 -40.64 -26.21
C ILE A 548 71.10 -40.58 -27.69
N LEU A 549 70.14 -40.39 -28.60
CA LEU A 549 70.37 -40.24 -30.05
C LEU A 549 71.07 -38.93 -30.47
N LEU A 550 71.36 -38.04 -29.52
CA LEU A 550 72.16 -36.82 -29.73
C LEU A 550 73.56 -36.90 -29.09
N ASN A 551 73.88 -38.02 -28.43
CA ASN A 551 75.21 -38.32 -27.88
C ASN A 551 75.85 -39.56 -28.55
N PHE A 552 75.25 -40.03 -29.65
CA PHE A 552 75.78 -40.99 -30.62
C PHE A 552 75.94 -40.27 -31.97
#